data_AF-A0A095XAW3-F1
#
_entry.id   AF-A0A095XAW3-F1
#
_cell.length_a   1.000
_cell.length_b   1.000
_cell.length_c   1.000
_cell.angle_alpha   90.00
_cell.angle_beta   90.00
_cell.angle_gamma   90.00
#
_symmetry.space_group_name_H-M   'P 1'
#
loop_
_entity.id
_entity.type
_entity.pdbx_description
1 polymer ?
#
loop_
_entity_poly.entity_id
_entity_poly.type
_entity_poly.pdbx_seq_one_letter_code
_entity_poly.pdbx_strand_id
1 'polypeptide(L)'
;MMKDLTLFVSSKCPDCPPAIEYVKNSGVDVNIIDITESMKNLKLFLKYRDVDPYFDITKAANNVGVPTFMVGDGEKFFSFEEGIDLKKEII
;
A
#
# COMPACT_ATOMS: atom_id res chain seq x y z
N MET A 1 -11.56 1.22 -17.54
CA MET A 1 -11.66 -0.02 -16.73
C MET A 1 -11.32 0.38 -15.31
N MET A 2 -12.07 -0.07 -14.31
CA MET A 2 -11.76 0.25 -12.91
C MET A 2 -10.56 -0.61 -12.49
N LYS A 3 -9.47 0.00 -12.04
CA LYS A 3 -8.25 -0.73 -11.64
C LYS A 3 -8.38 -1.14 -10.18
N ASP A 4 -7.85 -2.32 -9.86
CA ASP A 4 -7.82 -2.81 -8.49
C ASP A 4 -6.90 -1.94 -7.64
N LEU A 5 -7.31 -1.69 -6.39
CA LEU A 5 -6.50 -0.95 -5.41
C LEU A 5 -6.09 -1.91 -4.29
N THR A 6 -4.80 -2.00 -4.00
CA THR A 6 -4.26 -2.82 -2.91
C THR A 6 -3.56 -1.92 -1.90
N LEU A 7 -3.82 -2.09 -0.61
CA LEU A 7 -3.13 -1.43 0.49
C LEU A 7 -2.24 -2.44 1.22
N PHE A 8 -0.92 -2.24 1.15
CA PHE A 8 0.04 -3.00 1.95
C PHE A 8 0.20 -2.36 3.32
N VAL A 9 0.06 -3.17 4.37
CA VAL A 9 0.18 -2.78 5.78
C VAL A 9 1.04 -3.77 6.55
N SER A 10 1.30 -3.48 7.82
CA SER A 10 1.89 -4.42 8.78
C SER A 10 1.14 -4.35 10.10
N SER A 11 0.71 -5.49 10.66
CA SER A 11 0.15 -5.53 12.02
C SER A 11 1.17 -5.19 13.12
N LYS A 12 2.46 -5.04 12.76
CA LYS A 12 3.53 -4.58 13.65
C LYS A 12 3.84 -3.09 13.49
N CYS A 13 3.15 -2.40 12.58
CA CYS A 13 3.35 -0.97 12.33
C CYS A 13 2.28 -0.15 13.08
N PRO A 14 2.67 0.78 13.98
CA PRO A 14 1.73 1.60 14.74
C PRO A 14 0.97 2.61 13.87
N ASP A 15 1.47 2.94 12.67
CA ASP A 15 0.92 3.95 11.76
C ASP A 15 -0.04 3.36 10.70
N CYS A 16 -0.21 2.04 10.67
CA CYS A 16 -1.13 1.35 9.75
C CYS A 16 -2.63 1.40 10.14
N PRO A 17 -3.05 1.48 11.43
CA PRO A 17 -4.47 1.53 11.79
C PRO A 17 -5.26 2.68 11.14
N PRO A 18 -4.76 3.93 11.05
CA PRO A 18 -5.47 5.02 10.38
C PRO A 18 -5.77 4.74 8.90
N ALA A 19 -4.82 4.16 8.18
CA ALA A 19 -4.99 3.83 6.76
C ALA A 19 -6.07 2.75 6.55
N ILE A 20 -6.10 1.74 7.41
CA ILE A 20 -7.10 0.66 7.36
C ILE A 20 -8.50 1.22 7.65
N GLU A 21 -8.63 2.08 8.66
CA GLU A 21 -9.90 2.71 9.02
C GLU A 21 -10.42 3.63 7.92
N TYR A 22 -9.54 4.44 7.34
CA TYR A 22 -9.88 5.30 6.21
C TYR A 22 -10.39 4.48 5.02
N VAL A 23 -9.71 3.39 4.65
CA VAL A 23 -10.15 2.50 3.57
C VAL A 23 -11.55 1.94 3.84
N LYS A 24 -11.81 1.45 5.05
CA LYS A 24 -13.12 0.91 5.45
C LYS A 24 -14.24 1.95 5.32
N ASN A 25 -13.94 3.23 5.56
CA ASN A 25 -14.91 4.32 5.49
C ASN A 25 -15.05 4.94 4.09
N SER A 26 -14.10 4.70 3.18
CA SER A 26 -14.05 5.32 1.85
C SER A 26 -15.12 4.81 0.87
N GLY A 27 -15.67 3.62 1.11
CA GLY A 27 -16.57 2.93 0.18
C GLY A 27 -15.92 2.48 -1.13
N VAL A 28 -14.59 2.52 -1.21
CA VAL A 28 -13.80 1.95 -2.31
C VAL A 28 -13.42 0.52 -1.96
N ASP A 29 -13.54 -0.40 -2.93
CA ASP A 29 -13.06 -1.76 -2.76
C ASP A 29 -11.53 -1.79 -2.82
N VAL A 30 -10.90 -2.04 -1.68
CA VAL A 30 -9.45 -2.06 -1.54
C VAL A 30 -9.03 -3.36 -0.89
N ASN A 31 -8.14 -4.08 -1.55
CA ASN A 31 -7.54 -5.28 -1.00
C ASN A 31 -6.48 -4.92 0.04
N ILE A 32 -6.71 -5.25 1.31
CA ILE A 32 -5.74 -4.98 2.39
C ILE A 32 -4.85 -6.20 2.59
N ILE A 33 -3.54 -6.02 2.45
CA ILE A 33 -2.55 -7.08 2.58
C ILE A 33 -1.59 -6.76 3.74
N ASP A 34 -1.63 -7.56 4.81
CA ASP A 34 -0.64 -7.49 5.89
C ASP A 34 0.62 -8.27 5.50
N ILE A 35 1.74 -7.57 5.30
CA ILE A 35 3.03 -8.17 4.92
C ILE A 35 3.62 -9.06 6.02
N THR A 36 3.17 -8.91 7.26
CA THR A 36 3.64 -9.70 8.41
C THR A 36 2.79 -10.93 8.69
N GLU A 37 1.64 -11.07 8.04
CA GLU A 37 0.73 -12.21 8.24
C GLU A 37 1.28 -13.50 7.63
N SER A 38 1.94 -13.42 6.46
CA SER A 38 2.48 -14.61 5.79
C SER A 38 3.68 -14.32 4.89
N MET A 39 4.50 -15.35 4.65
CA MET A 39 5.58 -15.28 3.66
C MET A 39 5.08 -14.99 2.24
N LYS A 40 3.84 -15.40 1.91
CA LYS A 40 3.23 -15.10 0.61
C LYS A 40 2.99 -13.59 0.47
N ASN A 41 2.42 -12.95 1.49
CA ASN A 41 2.13 -11.52 1.49
C ASN A 41 3.44 -10.71 1.45
N LEU A 42 4.43 -11.09 2.27
CA LEU A 42 5.74 -10.46 2.25
C LEU A 42 6.40 -10.54 0.87
N LYS A 43 6.43 -11.74 0.25
CA LYS A 43 7.00 -11.94 -1.09
C LYS A 43 6.27 -11.12 -2.15
N LEU A 44 4.94 -11.01 -2.05
CA LEU A 44 4.15 -10.18 -2.96
C LEU A 44 4.56 -8.71 -2.86
N PHE A 45 4.72 -8.18 -1.64
CA PHE A 45 5.17 -6.79 -1.46
C PHE A 45 6.60 -6.58 -1.96
N LEU A 46 7.53 -7.47 -1.59
CA LEU A 46 8.94 -7.39 -2.01
C LEU A 46 9.12 -7.47 -3.53
N LYS A 47 8.25 -8.21 -4.24
CA LYS A 47 8.22 -8.26 -5.72
C LYS A 47 8.22 -6.86 -6.33
N TYR A 48 7.48 -5.91 -5.76
CA TYR A 48 7.41 -4.53 -6.25
C TYR A 48 8.35 -3.60 -5.50
N ARG A 49 8.41 -3.70 -4.16
CA ARG A 49 9.21 -2.81 -3.32
C ARG A 49 10.69 -2.80 -3.68
N ASP A 50 11.24 -3.96 -4.04
CA ASP A 50 12.67 -4.05 -4.33
C ASP A 50 13.04 -3.52 -5.72
N VAL A 51 12.08 -3.45 -6.65
CA VAL A 51 12.32 -3.10 -8.06
C VAL A 51 11.79 -1.73 -8.47
N ASP A 52 10.69 -1.25 -7.88
CA ASP A 52 10.05 -0.01 -8.31
C ASP A 52 10.78 1.22 -7.74
N PRO A 53 11.14 2.22 -8.58
CA PRO A 53 11.86 3.43 -8.15
C PRO A 53 11.13 4.24 -7.08
N TYR A 54 9.81 4.12 -6.95
CA TYR A 54 9.03 4.75 -5.89
C TYR A 54 9.61 4.47 -4.49
N PHE A 55 10.16 3.27 -4.30
CA PHE A 55 10.68 2.84 -3.01
C PHE A 55 12.16 3.17 -2.80
N ASP A 56 12.87 3.78 -3.74
CA ASP A 56 14.32 4.00 -3.62
C ASP A 56 14.68 4.91 -2.44
N ILE A 57 13.94 5.99 -2.23
CA ILE A 57 14.12 6.89 -1.08
C ILE A 57 13.80 6.17 0.23
N THR A 58 12.72 5.41 0.26
CA THR A 58 12.30 4.62 1.43
C THR A 58 13.36 3.57 1.78
N LYS A 59 13.90 2.86 0.78
CA LYS A 59 15.01 1.90 0.93
C LYS A 59 16.27 2.56 1.45
N ALA A 60 16.65 3.71 0.89
CA ALA A 60 17.83 4.46 1.32
C ALA A 60 17.74 4.92 2.79
N ALA A 61 16.51 5.20 3.27
CA ALA A 61 16.23 5.54 4.66
C ALA A 61 16.09 4.33 5.61
N ASN A 62 16.34 3.09 5.13
CA ASN A 62 16.13 1.84 5.86
C ASN A 62 14.68 1.62 6.33
N ASN A 63 13.71 2.23 5.65
CA ASN A 63 12.30 2.05 5.93
C ASN A 63 11.72 0.86 5.14
N VAL A 64 10.67 0.26 5.69
CA VAL A 64 9.95 -0.85 5.04
C VAL A 64 9.11 -0.34 3.87
N GLY A 65 8.45 0.80 4.03
CA GLY A 65 7.55 1.37 3.02
C GLY A 65 6.10 0.93 3.15
N VAL A 66 5.58 0.81 4.37
CA VAL A 66 4.16 0.62 4.66
C VAL A 66 3.70 1.68 5.68
N PRO A 67 2.43 2.14 5.65
CA PRO A 67 1.37 1.75 4.71
C PRO A 67 1.60 2.32 3.30
N THR A 68 1.28 1.55 2.25
CA THR A 68 1.43 1.98 0.85
C THR A 68 0.38 1.34 -0.04
N PHE A 69 -0.20 2.15 -0.91
CA PHE A 69 -1.16 1.72 -1.93
C PHE A 69 -0.45 1.33 -3.23
N MET A 70 -1.04 0.36 -3.92
CA MET A 70 -0.68 -0.08 -5.25
C MET A 70 -1.93 -0.08 -6.14
N VAL A 71 -1.84 0.58 -7.29
CA VAL A 71 -2.89 0.56 -8.33
C VAL A 71 -2.54 -0.52 -9.35
N GLY A 72 -3.52 -1.38 -9.67
CA GLY A 72 -3.36 -2.48 -10.63
C GLY A 72 -2.25 -3.45 -10.20
N ASP A 73 -1.50 -3.98 -11.18
CA ASP A 73 -0.36 -4.89 -10.95
C ASP A 73 0.97 -4.13 -10.87
N GLY A 74 1.05 -3.14 -9.98
CA GLY A 74 2.26 -2.32 -9.80
C GLY A 74 2.38 -1.16 -10.78
N GLU A 75 1.27 -0.63 -11.29
CA GLU A 75 1.28 0.49 -12.23
C GLU A 75 1.60 1.83 -11.55
N LYS A 76 1.22 1.97 -10.28
CA LYS A 76 1.45 3.17 -9.48
C LYS A 76 1.47 2.82 -8.00
N PHE A 77 2.34 3.50 -7.26
CA PHE A 77 2.42 3.44 -5.80
C PHE A 77 2.25 4.83 -5.18
N PHE A 78 1.60 4.89 -4.02
CA PHE A 78 1.47 6.12 -3.24
C PHE A 78 1.27 5.79 -1.75
N SER A 79 1.69 6.70 -0.89
CA SER A 79 1.59 6.53 0.57
C SER A 79 0.23 7.03 1.06
N PHE A 80 -0.17 6.58 2.25
CA PHE A 80 -1.36 7.11 2.90
C PHE A 80 -1.10 8.54 3.39
N GLU A 81 -1.96 9.47 2.98
CA GLU A 81 -1.99 10.85 3.48
C GLU A 81 -3.42 11.18 3.93
N GLU A 82 -3.55 11.94 5.01
CA GLU A 82 -4.87 12.35 5.52
C GLU A 82 -5.60 13.22 4.47
N GLY A 83 -6.84 12.85 4.14
CA GLY A 83 -7.65 13.57 3.16
C GLY A 83 -7.39 13.20 1.69
N ILE A 84 -6.64 12.13 1.41
CA ILE A 84 -6.49 11.60 0.05
C ILE A 84 -7.85 11.26 -0.58
N ASP A 85 -7.97 11.34 -1.91
CA ASP A 85 -9.17 10.93 -2.65
C ASP A 85 -8.84 9.69 -3.49
N LEU A 86 -9.09 8.50 -2.93
CA LEU A 86 -8.75 7.23 -3.58
C LEU A 86 -9.37 7.08 -4.97
N LYS A 87 -10.54 7.70 -5.21
CA LYS A 87 -11.21 7.59 -6.52
C LYS A 87 -10.43 8.32 -7.60
N LYS A 88 -9.74 9.42 -7.28
CA LYS A 88 -8.87 10.12 -8.23
C LYS A 88 -7.58 9.35 -8.51
N GLU A 89 -7.08 8.62 -7.53
CA GLU A 89 -5.83 7.87 -7.66
C GLU A 89 -5.96 6.63 -8.56
N ILE A 90 -7.18 6.13 -8.76
CA ILE A 90 -7.50 4.94 -9.57
C ILE A 90 -7.70 5.27 -11.07
N ILE A 91 -7.86 6.56 -11.43
CA ILE A 91 -8.19 7.02 -12.80
C ILE A 91 -6.95 7.03 -13.71
#